data_AF-A0A699UGI4-F1
#
_entry.id   AF-A0A699UGI4-F1
#
_cell.length_a   1.000
_cell.length_b   1.000
_cell.length_c   1.000
_cell.angle_alpha   90.00
_cell.angle_beta   90.00
_cell.angle_gamma   90.00
#
_symmetry.space_group_name_H-M   'P 1'
#
loop_
_entity.id
_entity.type
_entity.pdbx_description
1 polymer ?
#
loop_
_entity_poly.entity_id
_entity_poly.type
_entity_poly.pdbx_seq_one_letter_code
_entity_poly.pdbx_strand_id
1 'polypeptide(L)' 'MFAVCAAARHQVTPKTSNLLSAKQIFKYLTAYPKLGLWYPRDSPFDLEAFFDSDYVGAHGDRKSTTGGCQFLGR' A
#
# COMPACT_ATOMS: atom_id res chain seq x y z
N MET A 1 6.17 0.02 2.31
CA MET A 1 4.95 0.55 1.65
C MET A 1 5.20 1.41 0.40
N PHE A 2 6.46 1.74 0.05
CA PHE A 2 6.77 2.74 -1.00
C PHE A 2 6.26 2.39 -2.41
N ALA A 3 6.52 1.19 -2.92
CA ALA A 3 6.18 0.81 -4.30
C ALA A 3 4.66 0.81 -4.57
N VAL A 4 3.87 0.34 -3.61
CA VAL A 4 2.39 0.31 -3.69
C VAL A 4 1.84 1.73 -3.67
N CYS A 5 2.29 2.57 -2.73
CA CYS A 5 1.86 3.97 -2.65
C CYS A 5 2.24 4.76 -3.92
N ALA A 6 3.43 4.53 -4.49
CA ALA A 6 3.86 5.17 -5.73
C ALA A 6 3.00 4.75 -6.94
N ALA A 7 2.62 3.47 -7.02
CA ALA A 7 1.72 2.97 -8.06
C ALA A 7 0.30 3.54 -7.90
N ALA A 8 -0.20 3.64 -6.66
CA ALA A 8 -1.55 4.11 -6.35
C ALA A 8 -1.82 5.58 -6.77
N ARG A 9 -0.80 6.45 -6.76
CA ARG A 9 -0.94 7.87 -7.19
C ARG A 9 -1.53 8.03 -8.60
N HIS A 10 -1.32 7.04 -9.47
CA HIS A 10 -1.77 7.10 -10.85
C HIS A 10 -3.07 6.33 -11.11
N GLN A 11 -3.80 5.92 -10.07
CA GLN A 11 -4.99 5.07 -10.19
C GLN A 11 -6.12 5.73 -10.99
N VAL A 12 -6.31 7.06 -10.86
CA VAL A 12 -7.36 7.80 -11.58
C VAL A 12 -7.07 7.92 -13.08
N THR A 13 -5.78 7.93 -13.47
CA THR A 13 -5.38 8.07 -14.88
C THR A 13 -4.07 7.30 -15.11
N PRO A 14 -4.13 5.96 -15.19
CA PRO A 14 -2.94 5.13 -15.26
C PRO A 14 -2.33 5.17 -16.67
N LYS A 15 -1.00 5.29 -16.74
CA LYS A 15 -0.22 5.08 -17.98
C LYS A 15 0.13 3.60 -18.13
N THR A 16 0.51 3.19 -19.33
CA THR A 16 0.97 1.82 -19.63
C THR A 16 2.11 1.38 -18.72
N SER A 17 3.07 2.27 -18.42
CA SER A 17 4.15 2.01 -17.46
C SER A 17 3.64 1.75 -16.04
N ASN A 18 2.63 2.51 -15.58
CA ASN A 18 2.04 2.35 -14.25
C ASN A 18 1.31 1.01 -14.11
N LEU A 19 0.60 0.60 -15.18
CA LEU A 19 -0.06 -0.71 -15.23
C LEU A 19 0.95 -1.86 -15.22
N LEU A 20 2.09 -1.70 -15.90
CA LEU A 20 3.17 -2.68 -15.87
C LEU A 20 3.75 -2.82 -14.45
N SER A 21 3.99 -1.71 -13.76
CA SER A 21 4.45 -1.72 -12.36
C SER A 21 3.42 -2.38 -11.44
N ALA A 22 2.13 -2.07 -11.57
CA ALA A 22 1.08 -2.73 -10.80
C ALA A 22 1.04 -4.25 -11.06
N LYS A 23 1.15 -4.66 -12.33
CA LYS A 23 1.23 -6.09 -12.71
C LYS A 23 2.43 -6.78 -12.07
N GLN A 24 3.59 -6.13 -12.00
CA GLN A 24 4.78 -6.68 -11.34
C GLN A 24 4.59 -6.81 -9.83
N ILE A 25 3.97 -5.82 -9.17
CA ILE A 25 3.63 -5.88 -7.74
C ILE A 25 2.72 -7.09 -7.48
N PHE A 26 1.65 -7.26 -8.25
CA PHE A 26 0.75 -8.41 -8.10
C PHE A 26 1.46 -9.74 -8.37
N LYS A 27 2.30 -9.80 -9.42
CA LYS A 27 3.09 -11.00 -9.72
C LYS A 27 3.98 -11.37 -8.54
N TYR A 28 4.66 -10.41 -7.93
CA TYR A 28 5.49 -10.64 -6.75
C TYR A 28 4.68 -11.17 -5.56
N LEU A 29 3.54 -10.54 -5.26
CA LEU A 29 2.63 -10.99 -4.19
C LEU A 29 2.14 -12.42 -4.40
N THR A 30 1.78 -12.78 -5.64
CA THR A 30 1.34 -14.14 -5.97
C THR A 30 2.48 -15.17 -6.02
N ALA A 31 3.68 -14.76 -6.43
CA ALA A 31 4.82 -15.66 -6.57
C ALA A 31 5.46 -15.99 -5.22
N TYR A 32 5.38 -15.08 -4.25
CA TYR A 32 6.02 -15.23 -2.95
C TYR A 32 5.06 -14.96 -1.79
N PRO A 33 4.00 -15.76 -1.62
CA PRO A 33 3.04 -15.54 -0.53
C PRO A 33 3.70 -15.62 0.85
N LYS A 34 4.80 -16.35 0.99
CA LYS A 34 5.54 -16.48 2.25
C LYS A 34 6.39 -15.24 2.60
N LEU A 35 6.65 -14.35 1.64
CA LEU A 35 7.41 -13.11 1.85
C LEU A 35 6.45 -11.98 2.26
N GLY A 36 6.03 -12.01 3.52
CA GLY A 36 5.19 -10.98 4.13
C GLY A 36 5.37 -10.99 5.65
N LEU A 37 5.00 -9.89 6.31
CA LEU A 37 4.82 -9.91 7.75
C LEU A 37 3.52 -10.66 8.05
N TRP A 38 3.63 -11.79 8.74
CA TRP A 38 2.49 -12.58 9.17
C TRP A 38 2.28 -12.34 10.66
N TYR A 39 1.10 -11.86 11.02
CA TYR A 39 0.67 -11.73 12.40
C TYR A 39 -0.20 -12.94 12.77
N PRO A 40 0.17 -13.75 13.77
CA PRO A 40 -0.68 -14.81 14.28
C PRO A 40 -2.01 -14.20 14.74
N ARG A 41 -3.14 -14.84 14.42
CA ARG A 41 -4.46 -14.38 14.88
C ARG A 41 -4.53 -14.33 16.42
N ASP A 42 -3.92 -15.31 17.08
CA ASP A 42 -3.93 -15.46 18.54
C ASP A 42 -2.65 -14.88 19.18
N SER A 43 -2.07 -13.87 18.54
CA SER A 43 -0.92 -13.14 19.03
C SER A 43 -1.28 -12.37 20.31
N PRO A 44 -0.40 -12.31 21.33
CA PRO A 44 -0.62 -11.48 22.52
C PRO A 44 -0.44 -9.98 22.25
N PHE A 45 0.01 -9.60 21.05
CA PHE A 45 0.17 -8.21 20.63
C PHE A 45 -1.06 -7.76 19.82
N ASP A 46 -1.56 -6.58 20.16
CA ASP A 46 -2.58 -5.87 19.38
C ASP A 46 -1.94 -5.26 18.11
N LEU A 47 -2.62 -5.41 16.98
CA LEU A 47 -2.27 -4.77 15.72
C LEU A 47 -3.30 -3.68 15.42
N GLU A 48 -2.88 -2.42 15.49
CA GLU A 48 -3.71 -1.27 15.12
C GLU A 48 -3.20 -0.69 13.81
N ALA A 49 -4.11 -0.48 12.84
CA ALA A 49 -3.77 0.10 11.55
C ALA A 49 -4.67 1.31 11.29
N PHE A 50 -4.04 2.47 11.03
CA PHE A 50 -4.72 3.69 10.63
C PHE A 50 -4.46 3.92 9.15
N PHE A 51 -5.52 4.26 8.43
CA PHE A 51 -5.44 4.65 7.03
C PHE A 51 -6.16 5.98 6.87
N ASP A 52 -5.47 6.97 6.31
CA ASP A 52 -6.07 8.24 5.93
C ASP A 52 -6.10 8.33 4.40
N SER A 53 -7.18 8.93 3.90
CA SER A 53 -7.39 9.21 2.50
C SER A 53 -7.79 10.68 2.37
N ASP A 54 -6.81 11.56 2.47
CA ASP A 54 -7.00 13.00 2.33
C ASP A 54 -6.74 13.44 0.87
N TYR A 55 -7.65 14.23 0.30
CA TYR A 55 -7.52 14.72 -1.09
C TYR A 55 -6.44 15.82 -1.25
N VAL A 56 -5.62 16.08 -0.22
CA VAL A 56 -4.89 17.36 -0.06
C VAL A 56 -3.40 17.29 -0.46
N GLY A 57 -2.83 16.11 -0.71
CA GLY A 57 -1.37 15.92 -0.60
C GLY A 57 -0.45 16.11 -1.81
N ALA A 58 -0.91 16.30 -3.06
CA ALA A 58 -0.01 16.26 -4.23
C ALA A 58 -0.03 17.54 -5.08
N HIS A 59 1.10 18.26 -5.15
CA HIS A 59 1.28 19.52 -5.91
C HIS A 59 1.06 19.35 -7.43
N GLY A 60 1.19 18.14 -7.98
CA GLY A 60 1.05 17.88 -9.42
C GLY A 60 -0.38 17.52 -9.88
N ASP A 61 -1.14 16.82 -9.05
CA ASP A 61 -2.40 16.20 -9.48
C ASP A 61 -3.51 16.22 -8.40
N ARG A 62 -3.26 16.79 -7.21
CA ARG A 62 -4.21 16.85 -6.07
C ARG A 62 -4.85 15.49 -5.77
N LYS A 63 -4.13 14.40 -6.00
CA LYS A 63 -4.62 13.05 -5.73
C LYS A 63 -4.30 12.65 -4.31
N SER A 64 -5.29 12.04 -3.67
CA SER A 64 -5.14 11.49 -2.33
C SER A 64 -4.07 10.41 -2.32
N THR A 65 -3.10 10.54 -1.41
CA THR A 65 -2.12 9.49 -1.16
C THR A 65 -2.60 8.76 0.07
N THR A 66 -3.07 7.52 -0.07
CA THR A 66 -3.48 6.77 1.13
C THR A 66 -2.24 6.53 2.00
N GLY A 67 -2.13 7.33 3.06
CA GLY A 67 -1.14 7.15 4.11
C GLY A 67 -1.64 6.07 5.04
N GLY A 68 -0.81 5.09 5.32
CA GLY A 68 -1.11 4.04 6.29
C GLY A 68 -0.02 3.96 7.33
N CYS A 69 -0.38 3.86 8.60
CA CYS A 69 0.55 3.43 9.64
C CYS A 69 -0.01 2.18 10.34
N GLN A 70 0.91 1.31 10.73
CA GLN A 70 0.59 0.09 11.48
C GLN A 70 1.41 0.14 12.76
N PHE A 71 0.74 -0.02 13.90
CA PHE A 71 1.35 -0.16 15.22
C PHE A 71 1.22 -1.60 15.67
N LEU A 72 2.30 -2.13 16.23
CA LEU A 72 2.37 -3.49 16.74
C LEU A 72 2.78 -3.43 18.21
N GLY A 73 1.91 -3.95 19.07
CA GLY A 73 2.12 -4.00 20.51
C GLY A 73 1.45 -2.85 21.28
N ARG A 74 1.23 -3.11 22.56
CA ARG A 74 0.78 -2.16 23.59
C ARG A 74 1.57 -2.44 24.87
#